data_AF-A0A929YQ93-F1
#
_entry.id   AF-A0A929YQ93-F1
#
_cell.length_a   1.000
_cell.length_b   1.000
_cell.length_c   1.000
_cell.angle_alpha   90.00
_cell.angle_beta   90.00
_cell.angle_gamma   90.00
#
_symmetry.space_group_name_H-M   'P 1'
#
loop_
_entity.id
_entity.type
_entity.pdbx_description
1 polymer ?
#
loop_
_entity_poly.entity_id
_entity_poly.type
_entity_poly.pdbx_seq_one_letter_code
_entity_poly.pdbx_strand_id
1 'polypeptide(L)'
;MASYNDYSYARSLLATGDFRRCYDTMNNFEDRDAEWFYIRGMAAMNLGFYEEGEDYIKRAKFMEPNNREYKDAYDNYVSNRNNYNQRADYYNRSRSNLDNAGCCCCGGNCCDTCCTLWCADSCCECMGGDLITCC
;
A
#
# COMPACT_ATOMS: atom_id res chain seq x y z
N MET A 1 -35.84 -5.09 -13.14
CA MET A 1 -35.74 -4.24 -11.93
C MET A 1 -34.29 -4.27 -11.49
N ALA A 2 -33.64 -3.13 -11.27
CA ALA A 2 -32.34 -3.13 -10.62
C ALA A 2 -32.53 -3.68 -9.19
N SER A 3 -31.79 -4.73 -8.85
CA SER A 3 -31.74 -5.26 -7.50
C SER A 3 -31.16 -4.15 -6.61
N TYR A 4 -31.93 -3.67 -5.64
CA TYR A 4 -31.42 -2.69 -4.68
C TYR A 4 -30.62 -3.45 -3.62
N ASN A 5 -29.30 -3.45 -3.80
CA ASN A 5 -28.37 -4.01 -2.84
C ASN A 5 -28.06 -2.96 -1.77
N ASP A 6 -28.26 -3.31 -0.49
CA ASP A 6 -27.96 -2.41 0.62
C ASP A 6 -26.45 -2.47 0.95
N TYR A 7 -25.73 -1.43 0.52
CA TYR A 7 -24.29 -1.27 0.78
C TYR A 7 -23.98 -0.44 2.04
N SER A 8 -24.99 -0.05 2.83
CA SER A 8 -24.81 0.83 4.01
C SER A 8 -23.78 0.28 5.00
N TYR A 9 -23.85 -1.01 5.30
CA TYR A 9 -22.91 -1.67 6.19
C TYR A 9 -21.48 -1.67 5.62
N ALA A 10 -21.31 -1.93 4.33
CA ALA A 10 -19.99 -1.92 3.69
C ALA A 10 -19.39 -0.51 3.62
N ARG A 11 -20.21 0.51 3.34
CA ARG A 11 -19.81 1.93 3.41
C ARG A 11 -19.35 2.31 4.82
N SER A 12 -20.02 1.80 5.86
CA SER A 12 -19.59 2.02 7.25
C SER A 12 -18.22 1.39 7.53
N LEU A 13 -17.98 0.16 7.07
CA LEU A 13 -16.69 -0.52 7.22
C LEU A 13 -15.56 0.25 6.50
N LEU A 14 -15.84 0.72 5.29
CA LEU A 14 -14.92 1.55 4.51
C LEU A 14 -14.57 2.86 5.25
N ALA A 15 -15.56 3.52 5.85
CA ALA A 15 -15.35 4.74 6.63
C ALA A 15 -14.57 4.50 7.93
N THR A 16 -14.77 3.35 8.57
CA THR A 16 -14.01 2.96 9.78
C THR A 16 -12.58 2.50 9.49
N GLY A 17 -12.25 2.17 8.24
CA GLY A 17 -10.95 1.64 7.84
C GLY A 17 -10.80 0.12 7.96
N ASP A 18 -11.87 -0.61 8.26
CA ASP A 18 -11.89 -2.08 8.32
C ASP A 18 -11.98 -2.71 6.91
N PHE A 19 -10.98 -2.43 6.06
CA PHE A 19 -10.98 -2.81 4.65
C PHE A 19 -11.02 -4.32 4.43
N ARG A 20 -10.37 -5.11 5.30
CA ARG A 20 -10.36 -6.57 5.23
C ARG A 20 -11.78 -7.14 5.34
N ARG A 21 -12.51 -6.69 6.37
CA ARG A 21 -13.89 -7.12 6.63
C ARG A 21 -14.85 -6.57 5.58
N CYS A 22 -14.62 -5.35 5.10
CA CYS A 22 -15.35 -4.78 3.98
C CYS A 22 -15.23 -5.68 2.74
N TYR A 23 -14.01 -6.05 2.36
CA TYR A 23 -13.75 -6.90 1.20
C TYR A 23 -14.40 -8.28 1.33
N ASP A 24 -14.31 -8.91 2.50
CA ASP A 24 -14.94 -10.21 2.75
C ASP A 24 -16.47 -10.11 2.72
N THR A 25 -17.05 -9.03 3.26
CA THR A 25 -18.51 -8.78 3.22
C THR A 25 -19.00 -8.60 1.77
N MET A 26 -18.20 -7.96 0.92
CA MET A 26 -18.51 -7.82 -0.51
C MET A 26 -18.56 -9.16 -1.27
N ASN A 27 -17.93 -10.22 -0.78
CA ASN A 27 -18.04 -11.54 -1.41
C ASN A 27 -19.44 -12.16 -1.28
N ASN A 28 -20.26 -11.71 -0.33
CA ASN A 28 -21.63 -12.21 -0.13
C ASN A 28 -22.63 -11.61 -1.13
N PHE A 29 -22.25 -10.56 -1.87
CA PHE A 29 -23.11 -9.95 -2.88
C PHE A 29 -22.85 -10.62 -4.23
N GLU A 30 -23.90 -11.21 -4.81
CA GLU A 30 -23.83 -11.89 -6.11
C GLU A 30 -23.95 -10.90 -7.27
N ASP A 31 -24.79 -9.88 -7.11
CA ASP A 31 -24.97 -8.80 -8.06
C ASP A 31 -23.79 -7.83 -8.00
N ARG A 32 -23.10 -7.68 -9.13
CA ARG A 32 -21.92 -6.82 -9.26
C ARG A 32 -22.30 -5.51 -9.93
N ASP A 33 -22.93 -4.64 -9.15
CA ASP A 33 -23.30 -3.29 -9.58
C ASP A 33 -22.11 -2.32 -9.49
N ALA A 34 -22.27 -1.13 -10.05
CA ALA A 34 -21.22 -0.10 -10.03
C ALA A 34 -20.75 0.26 -8.61
N GLU A 35 -21.66 0.30 -7.64
CA GLU A 35 -21.31 0.55 -6.23
C GLU A 35 -20.49 -0.58 -5.62
N TRP A 36 -20.77 -1.84 -5.96
CA TRP A 36 -19.98 -2.99 -5.50
C TRP A 36 -18.52 -2.87 -5.97
N PHE A 37 -18.32 -2.55 -7.26
CA PHE A 37 -16.98 -2.37 -7.81
C PHE A 37 -16.27 -1.17 -7.18
N TYR A 38 -16.99 -0.09 -6.88
CA TYR A 38 -16.43 1.07 -6.18
C TYR A 38 -15.92 0.69 -4.78
N ILE A 39 -16.78 0.08 -3.95
CA ILE A 39 -16.46 -0.25 -2.55
C ILE A 39 -15.33 -1.31 -2.51
N ARG A 40 -15.44 -2.36 -3.33
CA ARG A 40 -14.41 -3.40 -3.41
C ARG A 40 -13.09 -2.85 -3.92
N GLY A 41 -13.11 -1.96 -4.92
CA GLY A 41 -11.92 -1.29 -5.44
C GLY A 41 -11.22 -0.46 -4.37
N MET A 42 -11.97 0.37 -3.65
CA MET A 42 -11.44 1.19 -2.55
C MET A 42 -10.86 0.32 -1.42
N ALA A 43 -11.54 -0.75 -1.02
CA ALA A 43 -11.03 -1.68 0.00
C ALA A 43 -9.76 -2.41 -0.49
N ALA A 44 -9.75 -2.91 -1.72
CA ALA A 44 -8.61 -3.59 -2.32
C ALA A 44 -7.35 -2.71 -2.38
N MET A 45 -7.51 -1.44 -2.78
CA MET A 45 -6.41 -0.47 -2.80
C MET A 45 -5.80 -0.24 -1.43
N ASN A 46 -6.63 -0.10 -0.38
CA ASN A 46 -6.14 0.09 0.98
C ASN A 46 -5.49 -1.17 1.57
N LEU A 47 -5.84 -2.36 1.05
CA LEU A 47 -5.19 -3.63 1.38
C LEU A 47 -3.87 -3.83 0.61
N GLY A 48 -3.55 -2.98 -0.37
CA GLY A 48 -2.34 -3.08 -1.20
C GLY A 48 -2.54 -3.79 -2.54
N PHE A 49 -3.76 -4.22 -2.88
CA PHE A 49 -4.10 -4.80 -4.18
C PHE A 49 -4.39 -3.70 -5.21
N TYR A 50 -3.36 -2.92 -5.56
CA TYR A 50 -3.52 -1.73 -6.40
C TYR A 50 -3.96 -2.04 -7.84
N GLU A 51 -3.45 -3.11 -8.45
CA GLU A 51 -3.85 -3.49 -9.82
C GLU A 51 -5.32 -3.90 -9.90
N GLU A 52 -5.76 -4.76 -8.97
CA GLU A 52 -7.15 -5.22 -8.90
C GLU A 52 -8.09 -4.05 -8.56
N GLY A 53 -7.69 -3.22 -7.60
CA GLY A 53 -8.46 -2.05 -7.20
C GLY A 53 -8.64 -1.04 -8.34
N GLU A 54 -7.60 -0.81 -9.14
CA GLU A 54 -7.67 0.09 -10.30
C GLU A 54 -8.67 -0.40 -11.35
N ASP A 55 -8.67 -1.70 -11.68
CA ASP A 55 -9.63 -2.28 -12.62
C ASP A 55 -11.06 -2.12 -12.12
N TYR A 56 -11.29 -2.38 -10.83
CA TYR A 56 -12.60 -2.23 -10.20
C TYR A 56 -13.11 -0.78 -10.22
N ILE A 57 -12.29 0.21 -9.85
CA ILE A 57 -12.71 1.62 -9.91
C ILE A 57 -12.95 2.08 -11.35
N LYS A 58 -12.12 1.65 -12.31
CA LYS A 58 -12.37 1.94 -13.74
C LYS A 58 -13.70 1.37 -14.21
N ARG A 59 -14.02 0.14 -13.81
CA ARG A 59 -15.28 -0.52 -14.17
C ARG A 59 -16.48 0.17 -13.53
N ALA A 60 -16.38 0.59 -12.27
CA ALA A 60 -17.41 1.39 -11.60
C ALA A 60 -17.71 2.70 -12.36
N LYS A 61 -16.65 3.43 -12.74
CA LYS A 61 -16.77 4.67 -13.56
C LYS A 61 -17.36 4.40 -14.94
N PHE A 62 -17.04 3.27 -15.57
CA PHE A 62 -17.58 2.93 -16.88
C PHE A 62 -19.07 2.59 -16.81
N MET A 63 -19.52 1.92 -15.75
CA MET A 63 -20.93 1.58 -15.57
C MET A 63 -21.79 2.78 -15.20
N GLU A 64 -21.27 3.70 -14.37
CA GLU A 64 -21.96 4.94 -14.01
C GLU A 64 -21.10 6.18 -14.30
N PRO A 65 -20.96 6.58 -15.59
CA PRO A 65 -20.11 7.70 -15.96
C PRO A 65 -20.63 9.06 -15.48
N ASN A 66 -21.94 9.14 -15.17
CA ASN A 66 -22.58 10.33 -14.63
C ASN A 66 -22.36 10.49 -13.12
N ASN A 67 -21.88 9.45 -12.43
CA ASN A 67 -21.63 9.51 -11.00
C ASN A 67 -20.29 10.21 -10.72
N ARG A 68 -20.39 11.40 -10.11
CA ARG A 68 -19.22 12.23 -9.78
C ARG A 68 -18.35 11.59 -8.70
N GLU A 69 -18.95 10.85 -7.76
CA GLU A 69 -18.22 10.20 -6.67
C GLU A 69 -17.17 9.23 -7.23
N TYR A 70 -17.55 8.41 -8.21
CA TYR A 70 -16.65 7.41 -8.80
C TYR A 70 -15.54 8.06 -9.62
N LYS A 71 -15.86 9.15 -10.31
CA LYS A 71 -14.88 9.94 -11.05
C LYS A 71 -13.86 10.55 -10.09
N ASP A 72 -14.34 11.20 -9.04
CA ASP A 72 -13.48 11.85 -8.05
C ASP A 72 -12.60 10.83 -7.32
N ALA A 73 -13.13 9.66 -6.97
CA ALA A 73 -12.34 8.60 -6.35
C ALA A 73 -11.24 8.07 -7.27
N TYR A 74 -11.54 7.86 -8.56
CA TYR A 74 -10.53 7.47 -9.55
C TYR A 74 -9.44 8.52 -9.69
N ASP A 75 -9.82 9.79 -9.82
CA ASP A 75 -8.88 10.89 -10.01
C ASP A 75 -7.99 11.09 -8.77
N ASN A 76 -8.56 10.96 -7.55
CA ASN A 76 -7.80 10.95 -6.30
C ASN A 76 -6.80 9.79 -6.22
N TYR A 77 -7.22 8.58 -6.60
CA TYR A 77 -6.33 7.41 -6.64
C TYR A 77 -5.16 7.63 -7.61
N VAL A 78 -5.46 8.05 -8.85
CA VAL A 78 -4.43 8.28 -9.87
C VAL A 78 -3.45 9.35 -9.41
N SER A 79 -3.94 10.44 -8.80
CA SER A 79 -3.10 11.49 -8.22
C SER A 79 -2.17 10.94 -7.14
N ASN A 80 -2.71 10.16 -6.19
CA ASN A 80 -1.94 9.59 -5.10
C ASN A 80 -0.87 8.60 -5.59
N ARG A 81 -1.22 7.75 -6.57
CA ARG A 81 -0.28 6.82 -7.22
C ARG A 81 0.83 7.56 -7.96
N ASN A 82 0.49 8.59 -8.73
CA ASN A 82 1.48 9.39 -9.46
C ASN A 82 2.43 10.11 -8.51
N ASN A 83 1.93 10.63 -7.38
CA ASN A 83 2.77 11.25 -6.36
C ASN A 83 3.74 10.24 -5.74
N TYR A 84 3.27 9.02 -5.46
CA TYR A 84 4.10 7.95 -4.92
C TYR A 84 5.22 7.55 -5.90
N ASN A 85 4.88 7.37 -7.18
CA ASN A 85 5.85 7.09 -8.23
C ASN A 85 6.85 8.24 -8.42
N GLN A 86 6.38 9.49 -8.46
CA GLN A 86 7.25 10.66 -8.58
C GLN A 86 8.21 10.80 -7.41
N ARG A 87 7.78 10.50 -6.19
CA ARG A 87 8.68 10.46 -5.02
C ARG A 87 9.69 9.33 -5.17
N ALA A 88 9.27 8.12 -5.53
CA ALA A 88 10.17 6.99 -5.75
C ALA A 88 11.21 7.29 -6.86
N ASP A 89 10.78 7.93 -7.95
CA ASP A 89 11.64 8.41 -9.04
C ASP A 89 12.57 9.52 -8.60
N TYR A 90 12.12 10.48 -7.77
CA TYR A 90 12.99 11.53 -7.24
C TYR A 90 14.07 10.95 -6.31
N TYR A 91 13.70 10.02 -5.43
CA TYR A 91 14.67 9.27 -4.61
C TYR A 91 15.64 8.44 -5.46
N ASN A 92 15.19 7.87 -6.58
CA ASN A 92 16.07 7.13 -7.51
C ASN A 92 16.96 8.05 -8.37
N ARG A 93 16.44 9.19 -8.84
CA ARG A 93 17.20 10.17 -9.63
C ARG A 93 18.24 10.91 -8.81
N SER A 94 17.98 11.11 -7.52
CA SER A 94 18.98 11.64 -6.59
C SER A 94 20.13 10.65 -6.33
N ARG A 95 19.94 9.34 -6.61
CA ARG A 95 21.02 8.33 -6.61
C ARG A 95 21.82 8.28 -7.92
N SER A 96 21.23 8.72 -9.04
CA SER A 96 21.90 8.66 -10.35
C SER A 96 22.86 9.83 -10.61
N ASN A 97 22.90 10.84 -9.71
CA ASN A 97 23.84 11.96 -9.76
C ASN A 97 24.85 11.94 -8.60
N LEU A 98 24.92 10.86 -7.82
CA LEU A 98 26.06 10.60 -6.95
C LEU A 98 26.91 9.51 -7.61
N ASP A 99 28.07 9.90 -8.12
CA ASP A 99 29.21 9.06 -8.49
C ASP A 99 29.78 8.26 -7.29
N ASN A 100 28.93 7.58 -6.53
CA ASN A 100 29.34 6.64 -5.50
C ASN A 100 28.23 5.62 -5.25
N ALA A 101 28.40 4.43 -5.84
CA ALA A 101 27.53 3.27 -5.68
C ALA A 101 27.59 2.73 -4.23
N GLY A 102 26.92 3.42 -3.31
CA GLY A 102 26.64 2.96 -1.96
C GLY A 102 25.21 2.43 -1.89
N CYS A 103 25.08 1.11 -1.84
CA CYS A 103 23.84 0.35 -1.74
C CYS A 103 22.81 0.97 -0.77
N CYS A 104 21.52 0.96 -1.13
CA CYS A 104 20.42 1.27 -0.19
C CYS A 104 20.13 0.12 0.80
N CYS A 105 21.13 -0.70 1.08
CA CYS A 105 21.19 -1.49 2.30
C CYS A 105 22.30 -0.98 3.24
N CYS A 106 23.30 -0.22 2.74
CA CYS A 106 24.42 0.30 3.51
C CYS A 106 25.03 1.53 2.79
N GLY A 107 24.89 2.75 3.32
CA GLY A 107 25.51 3.93 2.68
C GLY A 107 25.49 5.23 3.51
N GLY A 108 26.26 5.26 4.61
CA GLY A 108 26.90 6.39 5.34
C GLY A 108 26.07 7.64 5.70
N ASN A 109 26.10 8.25 6.90
CA ASN A 109 27.04 8.25 8.03
C ASN A 109 26.27 8.33 9.38
N CYS A 110 25.19 7.56 9.52
CA CYS A 110 24.46 7.42 10.80
C CYS A 110 24.30 5.95 11.23
N CYS A 111 24.61 5.00 10.33
CA CYS A 111 24.40 3.57 10.57
C CYS A 111 25.70 2.76 10.77
N ASP A 112 26.90 3.28 10.47
CA ASP A 112 28.14 2.51 10.61
C ASP A 112 28.46 2.14 12.06
N THR A 113 28.22 3.02 13.03
CA THR A 113 28.49 2.69 14.44
C THR A 113 27.40 1.77 15.03
N CYS A 114 26.13 2.02 14.74
CA CYS A 114 25.02 1.21 15.28
C CYS A 114 24.89 -0.17 14.60
N CYS A 115 25.08 -0.29 13.29
CA CYS A 115 25.05 -1.59 12.61
C CYS A 115 26.30 -2.43 12.93
N THR A 116 27.48 -1.82 13.11
CA THR A 116 28.67 -2.57 13.52
C THR A 116 28.57 -3.06 14.96
N LEU A 117 27.99 -2.28 15.89
CA LEU A 117 27.72 -2.71 17.26
C LEU A 117 26.67 -3.85 17.30
N TRP A 118 25.58 -3.77 16.53
CA TRP A 118 24.56 -4.83 16.47
C TRP A 118 25.10 -6.12 15.83
N CYS A 119 25.88 -6.01 14.74
CA CYS A 119 26.48 -7.17 14.09
C CYS A 119 27.62 -7.77 14.93
N ALA A 120 28.39 -6.98 15.68
CA ALA A 120 29.41 -7.51 16.59
C ALA A 120 28.79 -8.19 17.83
N ASP A 121 27.64 -7.70 18.30
CA ASP A 121 26.86 -8.31 19.39
C ASP A 121 26.18 -9.62 18.95
N SER A 122 25.70 -9.67 17.70
CA SER A 122 25.05 -10.88 17.15
C SER A 122 26.02 -11.94 16.62
N CYS A 123 27.24 -11.57 16.23
CA CYS A 123 28.24 -12.50 15.67
C CYS A 123 29.06 -13.22 16.77
N CYS A 124 29.03 -12.73 18.01
CA CYS A 124 29.68 -13.40 19.14
C CYS A 124 28.85 -14.54 19.77
N GLU A 125 27.55 -14.66 19.50
CA GLU A 125 26.69 -15.69 20.11
C GLU A 125 26.50 -16.98 19.28
N CYS A 126 27.15 -17.09 18.11
CA CYS A 126 27.02 -18.30 17.26
C CYS A 126 28.33 -19.02 16.90
N MET A 127 29.50 -18.50 17.28
CA MET A 127 30.78 -19.23 17.19
C MET A 127 31.66 -18.90 18.39
N GLY A 128 31.41 -19.61 19.49
CA GLY A 128 32.01 -19.38 20.80
C GLY A 128 33.47 -18.93 20.81
N GLY A 129 33.72 -17.89 21.59
CA GLY A 129 35.04 -17.37 21.91
C GLY A 129 34.91 -16.16 22.82
N ASP A 130 34.96 -16.40 24.15
CA ASP A 130 35.10 -15.38 25.18
C ASP A 130 36.17 -14.35 24.80
N LEU A 131 35.86 -13.06 24.92
CA LEU A 131 36.93 -12.07 25.12
C LEU A 131 36.60 -10.83 25.92
N ILE A 132 35.36 -10.57 26.40
CA ILE A 132 35.12 -9.69 27.56
C ILE A 132 33.86 -10.14 28.31
N THR A 133 34.00 -10.42 29.61
CA THR A 133 32.89 -10.68 30.56
C THR A 133 31.98 -9.47 30.67
N CYS A 134 30.68 -9.68 30.50
CA CYS A 134 29.66 -8.65 30.74
C CYS A 134 29.66 -8.30 32.24
N CYS A 135 30.13 -7.09 32.58
CA CYS A 135 29.90 -6.41 33.85
C CYS A 135 28.79 -5.37 33.66
#